data_AF-A0A848LN32-F1
#
_entry.id   AF-A0A848LN32-F1
#
_cell.length_a   1.000
_cell.length_b   1.000
_cell.length_c   1.000
_cell.angle_alpha   90.00
_cell.angle_beta   90.00
_cell.angle_gamma   90.00
#
_symmetry.space_group_name_H-M   'P 1'
#
loop_
_entity.id
_entity.type
_entity.pdbx_description
1 polymer ?
#
loop_
_entity_poly.entity_id
_entity_poly.type
_entity_poly.pdbx_seq_one_letter_code
_entity_poly.pdbx_strand_id
1 'polypeptide(L)'
;MLSNFRRPLPPLLLLLLALLVPAQRAAAQSQSYNSGASIPTYHPDWMRWVPDSTSLAALSLPGTHDTMANDTEWYVSGVERSWVLAQSVELRPQLDAGIRVLDIRARHVGDRFTMHHGAYYLRANFDDVLATAVQFLRERPSETLLMRIKQEHSEENSTRSFAATFDWYRNASAYSSFIWRQSYIPSLGEVRGKIVILDDFSNGQYGIPWSSLNLQDVWDASNPGSKWELVRNQLTASNGGAPNAMYVNFLSASSFFYYNPSDFAQSVNASTLNYLAAGNVQRTGVMMMDFPGAALIDTLVTRNSPYIPYTLPLRGGSGGAPTSSECPPGAVAVGVHGRAGQYIDRLGLVCRYVNSDGSLGSYHYASAQGGDGGSYFERTCFSGMVIVGFHGRSGAYVDGLGMHCARPATWNIGYGVDSSPWLAGGNGGASFSDLCRNGSMVTRLRLRTWSLVDQMQPLCARLQ
;
A
#
# COMPACT_ATOMS: atom_id res chain seq x y z
N MET A 1 -44.95 18.69 60.56
CA MET A 1 -43.72 19.50 60.42
C MET A 1 -42.60 18.60 59.92
N LEU A 2 -41.67 19.18 59.17
CA LEU A 2 -40.45 18.59 58.58
C LEU A 2 -40.61 18.00 57.17
N SER A 3 -40.52 18.95 56.23
CA SER A 3 -39.98 18.86 54.89
C SER A 3 -38.68 18.04 54.79
N ASN A 4 -38.49 17.29 53.71
CA ASN A 4 -37.16 17.16 53.10
C ASN A 4 -37.22 16.97 51.58
N PHE A 5 -36.46 17.84 50.92
CA PHE A 5 -36.35 18.06 49.48
C PHE A 5 -35.80 16.83 48.73
N ARG A 6 -36.47 16.43 47.64
CA ARG A 6 -35.81 15.77 46.51
C ARG A 6 -35.39 16.86 45.51
N ARG A 7 -34.08 17.07 45.33
CA ARG A 7 -33.53 17.85 44.20
C ARG A 7 -33.39 16.94 42.97
N PRO A 8 -33.61 17.43 41.74
CA PRO A 8 -33.27 16.70 40.53
C PRO A 8 -31.77 16.83 40.23
N LEU A 9 -31.14 15.76 39.76
CA LEU A 9 -29.81 15.79 39.14
C LEU A 9 -29.95 16.21 37.67
N PRO A 10 -29.04 17.02 37.10
CA PRO A 10 -29.11 17.44 35.70
C PRO A 10 -28.63 16.32 34.74
N PRO A 11 -29.15 16.25 33.50
CA PRO A 11 -28.69 15.30 32.51
C PRO A 11 -27.46 15.86 31.80
N LEU A 12 -26.26 15.48 32.25
CA LEU A 12 -25.03 15.86 31.54
C LEU A 12 -23.97 14.78 31.68
N LEU A 13 -24.22 13.58 31.16
CA LEU A 13 -23.19 12.56 31.01
C LEU A 13 -23.52 11.53 29.93
N LEU A 14 -23.82 11.94 28.70
CA LEU A 14 -24.07 10.99 27.59
C LEU A 14 -23.53 11.42 26.22
N LEU A 15 -22.63 12.40 26.14
CA LEU A 15 -22.12 12.90 24.85
C LEU A 15 -20.63 12.64 24.54
N LEU A 16 -19.91 11.85 25.33
CA LEU A 16 -18.46 11.62 25.13
C LEU A 16 -18.08 10.20 24.64
N LEU A 17 -19.02 9.25 24.55
CA LEU A 17 -18.73 7.89 24.04
C LEU A 17 -19.02 7.71 22.54
N ALA A 18 -19.70 8.63 21.87
CA ALA A 18 -20.05 8.50 20.45
C ALA A 18 -18.93 8.89 19.46
N LEU A 19 -17.88 9.57 19.93
CA LEU A 19 -16.79 10.09 19.08
C LEU A 19 -15.55 9.16 19.00
N LEU A 20 -15.45 8.13 19.85
CA LEU A 20 -14.27 7.23 19.90
C LEU A 20 -14.42 5.99 18.99
N VAL A 21 -15.65 5.53 18.74
CA VAL A 21 -15.94 4.37 17.87
C VAL A 21 -15.69 4.65 16.37
N PRO A 22 -16.00 5.83 15.79
CA PRO A 22 -15.78 6.09 14.36
C PRO A 22 -14.29 6.13 13.99
N ALA A 23 -13.43 6.67 14.86
CA ALA A 23 -11.99 6.85 14.58
C ALA A 23 -11.23 5.50 14.49
N GLN A 24 -11.57 4.54 15.35
CA GLN A 24 -10.97 3.19 15.29
C GLN A 24 -11.42 2.41 14.06
N ARG A 25 -12.68 2.58 13.63
CA ARG A 25 -13.18 1.98 12.38
C ARG A 25 -12.53 2.61 11.15
N ALA A 26 -12.34 3.93 11.12
CA ALA A 26 -11.67 4.62 10.02
C ALA A 26 -10.20 4.20 9.85
N ALA A 27 -9.46 4.03 10.95
CA ALA A 27 -8.06 3.56 10.93
C ALA A 27 -7.93 2.07 10.54
N ALA A 28 -8.89 1.23 10.90
CA ALA A 28 -8.94 -0.17 10.46
C ALA A 28 -9.38 -0.32 9.00
N GLN A 29 -10.29 0.55 8.53
CA GLN A 29 -10.71 0.59 7.13
C GLN A 29 -9.54 0.99 6.22
N SER A 30 -8.74 2.02 6.55
CA SER A 30 -7.61 2.49 5.72
C SER A 30 -6.48 1.47 5.48
N GLN A 31 -6.43 0.37 6.25
CA GLN A 31 -5.35 -0.62 6.13
C GLN A 31 -5.54 -1.53 4.92
N SER A 32 -6.74 -2.08 4.73
CA SER A 32 -7.03 -3.02 3.62
C SER A 32 -7.91 -2.40 2.53
N TYR A 33 -8.63 -1.32 2.85
CA TYR A 33 -9.56 -0.65 1.96
C TYR A 33 -9.28 0.86 1.92
N ASN A 34 -9.47 1.51 0.76
CA ASN A 34 -9.30 2.96 0.65
C ASN A 34 -10.43 3.62 -0.13
N SER A 35 -11.25 4.41 0.57
CA SER A 35 -12.22 5.34 -0.02
C SER A 35 -11.80 6.81 0.07
N GLY A 36 -10.57 7.09 0.51
CA GLY A 36 -10.06 8.46 0.63
C GLY A 36 -9.46 9.00 -0.66
N ALA A 37 -9.19 10.31 -0.69
CA ALA A 37 -8.58 11.02 -1.82
C ALA A 37 -7.08 10.72 -2.05
N SER A 38 -6.48 9.86 -1.23
CA SER A 38 -5.10 9.40 -1.35
C SER A 38 -4.96 8.02 -0.73
N ILE A 39 -4.06 7.20 -1.24
CA ILE A 39 -3.66 5.95 -0.59
C ILE A 39 -2.50 6.27 0.37
N PRO A 40 -2.60 6.00 1.69
CA PRO A 40 -1.59 6.40 2.67
C PRO A 40 -0.36 5.47 2.68
N THR A 41 0.16 5.11 1.50
CA THR A 41 1.46 4.46 1.33
C THR A 41 2.18 5.02 0.10
N TYR A 42 3.49 4.79 0.00
CA TYR A 42 4.33 5.34 -1.06
C TYR A 42 5.50 4.40 -1.40
N HIS A 43 5.42 3.78 -2.58
CA HIS A 43 6.36 2.80 -3.14
C HIS A 43 6.56 3.02 -4.66
N PRO A 44 7.02 4.20 -5.12
CA PRO A 44 7.10 4.49 -6.55
C PRO A 44 8.26 3.77 -7.25
N ASP A 45 9.26 3.24 -6.52
CA ASP A 45 10.47 2.61 -7.07
C ASP A 45 10.77 1.25 -6.41
N TRP A 46 9.76 0.52 -5.93
CA TRP A 46 9.99 -0.70 -5.14
C TRP A 46 10.65 -1.83 -5.93
N MET A 47 10.43 -1.91 -7.26
CA MET A 47 11.00 -3.00 -8.08
C MET A 47 12.52 -2.87 -8.23
N ARG A 48 13.13 -1.72 -7.90
CA ARG A 48 14.61 -1.57 -7.86
C ARG A 48 15.30 -2.54 -6.91
N TRP A 49 14.59 -3.02 -5.89
CA TRP A 49 15.11 -3.93 -4.86
C TRP A 49 14.98 -5.40 -5.25
N VAL A 50 14.39 -5.68 -6.40
CA VAL A 50 14.17 -7.03 -6.93
C VAL A 50 15.23 -7.30 -8.00
N PRO A 51 15.90 -8.47 -8.03
CA PRO A 51 16.88 -8.79 -9.06
C PRO A 51 16.30 -8.82 -10.48
N ASP A 52 17.10 -8.43 -11.47
CA ASP A 52 16.72 -8.42 -12.89
C ASP A 52 16.32 -9.81 -13.42
N SER A 53 16.94 -10.86 -12.89
CA SER A 53 16.67 -12.25 -13.28
C SER A 53 15.32 -12.79 -12.82
N THR A 54 14.59 -12.06 -11.96
CA THR A 54 13.30 -12.51 -11.43
C THR A 54 12.24 -12.48 -12.52
N SER A 55 11.60 -13.62 -12.82
CA SER A 55 10.44 -13.68 -13.73
C SER A 55 9.27 -12.87 -13.19
N LEU A 56 8.52 -12.18 -14.05
CA LEU A 56 7.28 -11.51 -13.65
C LEU A 56 6.24 -12.50 -13.07
N ALA A 57 6.23 -13.76 -13.50
CA ALA A 57 5.37 -14.79 -12.93
C ALA A 57 5.70 -15.13 -11.46
N ALA A 58 6.93 -14.87 -11.02
CA ALA A 58 7.36 -15.15 -9.65
C ALA A 58 6.98 -14.05 -8.65
N LEU A 59 6.55 -12.88 -9.14
CA LEU A 59 6.27 -11.71 -8.31
C LEU A 59 4.86 -11.77 -7.68
N SER A 60 4.75 -11.12 -6.52
CA SER A 60 3.49 -10.73 -5.89
C SER A 60 3.17 -9.31 -6.31
N LEU A 61 2.30 -9.15 -7.31
CA LEU A 61 2.07 -7.87 -7.99
C LEU A 61 0.73 -7.25 -7.53
N PRO A 62 0.76 -6.07 -6.89
CA PRO A 62 -0.46 -5.31 -6.62
C PRO A 62 -1.04 -4.78 -7.93
N GLY A 63 -2.32 -5.06 -8.18
CA GLY A 63 -3.07 -4.58 -9.32
C GLY A 63 -4.40 -3.97 -8.93
N THR A 64 -4.98 -3.19 -9.83
CA THR A 64 -6.29 -2.54 -9.65
C THR A 64 -7.25 -3.01 -10.71
N HIS A 65 -8.38 -3.58 -10.28
CA HIS A 65 -9.50 -3.88 -11.17
C HIS A 65 -10.14 -2.57 -11.63
N ASP A 66 -10.51 -2.51 -12.91
CA ASP A 66 -11.07 -1.33 -13.56
C ASP A 66 -10.39 -0.02 -13.15
N THR A 67 -9.10 0.07 -13.47
CA THR A 67 -8.13 1.01 -12.86
C THR A 67 -8.55 2.47 -12.96
N MET A 68 -9.30 2.83 -14.00
CA MET A 68 -9.73 4.20 -14.27
C MET A 68 -11.13 4.52 -13.70
N ALA A 69 -11.77 3.59 -12.99
CA ALA A 69 -13.09 3.78 -12.40
C ALA A 69 -13.04 4.52 -11.06
N ASN A 70 -12.37 5.67 -11.03
CA ASN A 70 -12.33 6.60 -9.90
C ASN A 70 -13.30 7.78 -10.03
N ASP A 71 -13.79 8.03 -11.24
CA ASP A 71 -14.84 9.01 -11.49
C ASP A 71 -15.70 8.58 -12.68
N THR A 72 -16.89 9.17 -12.80
CA THR A 72 -17.80 9.01 -13.93
C THR A 72 -18.65 10.28 -14.09
N GLU A 73 -19.46 10.32 -15.13
CA GLU A 73 -20.24 11.50 -15.50
C GLU A 73 -21.15 12.02 -14.38
N TRP A 74 -21.34 13.34 -14.37
CA TRP A 74 -22.05 14.06 -13.30
C TRP A 74 -23.54 13.68 -13.20
N TYR A 75 -24.12 13.20 -14.30
CA TYR A 75 -25.53 12.80 -14.38
C TYR A 75 -25.78 11.35 -13.92
N VAL A 76 -24.73 10.56 -13.69
CA VAL A 76 -24.86 9.20 -13.17
C VAL A 76 -25.32 9.25 -11.72
N SER A 77 -26.41 8.56 -11.41
CA SER A 77 -27.02 8.63 -10.07
C SER A 77 -26.08 8.05 -9.00
N GLY A 78 -26.24 8.48 -7.74
CA GLY A 78 -25.42 7.96 -6.63
C GLY A 78 -25.52 6.43 -6.45
N VAL A 79 -26.65 5.83 -6.82
CA VAL A 79 -26.84 4.38 -6.81
C VAL A 79 -26.00 3.72 -7.90
N GLU A 80 -26.07 4.21 -9.14
CA GLU A 80 -25.28 3.68 -10.26
C GLU A 80 -23.78 3.87 -10.01
N ARG A 81 -23.36 5.02 -9.46
CA ARG A 81 -21.95 5.26 -9.10
C ARG A 81 -21.41 4.22 -8.14
N SER A 82 -22.23 3.72 -7.21
CA SER A 82 -21.82 2.65 -6.29
C SER A 82 -21.50 1.34 -7.00
N TRP A 83 -22.02 1.09 -8.20
CA TRP A 83 -21.74 -0.09 -9.02
C TRP A 83 -20.65 0.13 -10.06
N VAL A 84 -20.46 1.38 -10.49
CA VAL A 84 -19.48 1.77 -11.51
C VAL A 84 -18.09 1.97 -10.93
N LEU A 85 -17.98 2.59 -9.74
CA LEU A 85 -16.68 2.95 -9.18
C LEU A 85 -16.01 1.75 -8.52
N ALA A 86 -14.73 1.57 -8.85
CA ALA A 86 -13.85 0.53 -8.30
C ALA A 86 -12.61 1.10 -7.60
N GLN A 87 -12.30 2.37 -7.85
CA GLN A 87 -11.13 3.06 -7.31
C GLN A 87 -11.54 4.40 -6.68
N SER A 88 -10.73 4.91 -5.75
CA SER A 88 -10.98 6.19 -5.06
C SER A 88 -10.02 7.31 -5.48
N VAL A 89 -8.98 6.97 -6.25
CA VAL A 89 -7.92 7.88 -6.66
C VAL A 89 -7.56 7.65 -8.13
N GLU A 90 -7.05 8.69 -8.79
CA GLU A 90 -6.55 8.62 -10.17
C GLU A 90 -5.32 7.70 -10.31
N LEU A 91 -4.94 7.40 -11.55
CA LEU A 91 -3.86 6.46 -11.87
C LEU A 91 -2.52 6.82 -11.22
N ARG A 92 -2.10 8.09 -11.23
CA ARG A 92 -0.77 8.48 -10.71
C ARG A 92 -0.60 8.13 -9.21
N PRO A 93 -1.52 8.52 -8.30
CA PRO A 93 -1.50 8.06 -6.92
C PRO A 93 -1.47 6.53 -6.73
N GLN A 94 -2.14 5.75 -7.59
CA GLN A 94 -2.10 4.29 -7.54
C GLN A 94 -0.68 3.77 -7.82
N LEU A 95 -0.02 4.30 -8.86
CA LEU A 95 1.36 3.96 -9.21
C LEU A 95 2.35 4.35 -8.11
N ASP A 96 2.20 5.56 -7.56
CA ASP A 96 3.03 6.05 -6.46
C ASP A 96 2.84 5.22 -5.19
N ALA A 97 1.65 4.65 -4.96
CA ALA A 97 1.39 3.75 -3.83
C ALA A 97 2.02 2.35 -4.01
N GLY A 98 2.29 1.91 -5.24
CA GLY A 98 2.94 0.62 -5.53
C GLY A 98 2.19 -0.30 -6.49
N ILE A 99 1.05 0.13 -7.04
CA ILE A 99 0.30 -0.63 -8.07
C ILE A 99 1.15 -0.76 -9.33
N ARG A 100 1.20 -1.98 -9.89
CA ARG A 100 1.99 -2.31 -11.10
C ARG A 100 1.22 -3.11 -12.14
N VAL A 101 -0.04 -3.48 -11.86
CA VAL A 101 -0.93 -4.13 -12.84
C VAL A 101 -2.20 -3.32 -13.01
N LEU A 102 -2.48 -2.92 -14.25
CA LEU A 102 -3.57 -2.02 -14.61
C LEU A 102 -4.59 -2.79 -15.44
N ASP A 103 -5.85 -2.80 -15.02
CA ASP A 103 -7.00 -3.28 -15.80
C ASP A 103 -7.60 -2.11 -16.58
N ILE A 104 -7.25 -2.02 -17.87
CA ILE A 104 -7.67 -0.94 -18.76
C ILE A 104 -8.79 -1.44 -19.66
N ARG A 105 -9.99 -0.90 -19.43
CA ARG A 105 -11.23 -1.28 -20.12
C ARG A 105 -11.64 -0.18 -21.08
N ALA A 106 -11.47 -0.45 -22.37
CA ALA A 106 -11.64 0.53 -23.42
C ALA A 106 -12.94 0.30 -24.20
N ARG A 107 -13.72 1.37 -24.42
CA ARG A 107 -14.70 1.42 -25.49
C ARG A 107 -14.05 2.09 -26.70
N HIS A 108 -14.33 1.57 -27.89
CA HIS A 108 -13.79 2.10 -29.14
C HIS A 108 -14.76 3.12 -29.74
N VAL A 109 -14.41 4.41 -29.67
CA VAL A 109 -15.27 5.51 -30.10
C VAL A 109 -14.47 6.44 -31.00
N GLY A 110 -14.92 6.67 -32.23
CA GLY A 110 -14.26 7.63 -33.13
C GLY A 110 -12.79 7.32 -33.42
N ASP A 111 -12.45 6.04 -33.58
CA ASP A 111 -11.06 5.57 -33.74
C ASP A 111 -10.13 5.89 -32.55
N ARG A 112 -10.72 6.08 -31.36
CA ARG A 112 -10.05 6.34 -30.08
C ARG A 112 -10.56 5.42 -28.99
N PHE A 113 -9.77 5.30 -27.92
CA PHE A 113 -10.12 4.44 -26.78
C PHE A 113 -10.49 5.31 -25.60
N THR A 114 -11.76 5.26 -25.23
CA THR A 114 -12.31 5.91 -24.03
C THR A 114 -12.38 4.88 -22.91
N MET A 115 -12.11 5.27 -21.66
CA MET A 115 -12.14 4.37 -20.51
C MET A 115 -13.58 4.19 -20.01
N HIS A 116 -13.99 2.94 -19.83
CA HIS A 116 -15.39 2.60 -19.55
C HIS A 116 -15.53 1.52 -18.49
N HIS A 117 -16.67 1.57 -17.80
CA HIS A 117 -17.25 0.46 -17.05
C HIS A 117 -18.60 0.12 -17.69
N GLY A 118 -18.67 -0.97 -18.46
CA GLY A 118 -19.79 -1.22 -19.37
C GLY A 118 -20.08 0.01 -20.25
N ALA A 119 -21.32 0.53 -20.20
CA ALA A 119 -21.73 1.70 -20.97
C ALA A 119 -21.26 3.04 -20.39
N TYR A 120 -20.81 3.08 -19.13
CA TYR A 120 -20.47 4.32 -18.42
C TYR A 120 -19.08 4.81 -18.78
N TYR A 121 -18.97 6.04 -19.26
CA TYR A 121 -17.70 6.71 -19.48
C TYR A 121 -17.07 7.13 -18.14
N LEU A 122 -15.78 6.89 -17.99
CA LEU A 122 -15.02 7.12 -16.75
C LEU A 122 -14.23 8.44 -16.78
N ARG A 123 -14.59 9.37 -17.69
CA ARG A 123 -13.95 10.69 -17.82
C ARG A 123 -12.44 10.63 -18.08
N ALA A 124 -11.96 9.52 -18.63
CA ALA A 124 -10.57 9.30 -18.99
C ALA A 124 -10.46 8.59 -20.35
N ASN A 125 -9.35 8.80 -21.03
CA ASN A 125 -9.04 8.18 -22.32
C ASN A 125 -7.73 7.39 -22.22
N PHE A 126 -7.49 6.54 -23.21
CA PHE A 126 -6.25 5.76 -23.24
C PHE A 126 -5.01 6.63 -23.43
N ASP A 127 -5.15 7.80 -24.07
CA ASP A 127 -4.10 8.83 -24.12
C ASP A 127 -3.67 9.28 -22.71
N ASP A 128 -4.61 9.49 -21.79
CA ASP A 128 -4.34 9.91 -20.41
C ASP A 128 -3.60 8.79 -19.63
N VAL A 129 -4.02 7.54 -19.85
CA VAL A 129 -3.40 6.34 -19.27
C VAL A 129 -1.95 6.20 -19.76
N LEU A 130 -1.71 6.25 -21.07
CA LEU A 130 -0.38 6.10 -21.66
C LEU A 130 0.54 7.25 -21.27
N ALA A 131 0.05 8.50 -21.28
CA ALA A 131 0.83 9.65 -20.86
C ALA A 131 1.29 9.52 -19.41
N THR A 132 0.39 9.15 -18.50
CA THR A 132 0.70 8.95 -17.07
C THR A 132 1.65 7.78 -16.85
N ALA A 133 1.40 6.64 -17.50
CA ALA A 133 2.22 5.44 -17.39
C ALA A 133 3.66 5.68 -17.90
N VAL A 134 3.81 6.34 -19.05
CA VAL A 134 5.11 6.67 -19.63
C VAL A 134 5.84 7.72 -18.80
N GLN A 135 5.15 8.74 -18.29
CA GLN A 135 5.74 9.69 -17.37
C GLN A 135 6.28 8.98 -16.12
N PHE A 136 5.49 8.10 -15.52
CA PHE A 136 5.91 7.32 -14.36
C PHE A 136 7.16 6.48 -14.65
N LEU A 137 7.19 5.73 -15.76
CA LEU A 137 8.34 4.91 -16.14
C LEU A 137 9.60 5.73 -16.49
N ARG A 138 9.46 6.97 -16.98
CA ARG A 138 10.59 7.90 -17.16
C ARG A 138 11.16 8.35 -15.81
N GLU A 139 10.29 8.65 -14.85
CA GLU A 139 10.69 9.08 -13.50
C GLU A 139 11.22 7.90 -12.65
N ARG A 140 10.81 6.67 -12.98
CA ARG A 140 11.06 5.44 -12.24
C ARG A 140 11.49 4.30 -13.19
N PRO A 141 12.67 4.40 -13.82
CA PRO A 141 13.12 3.45 -14.84
C PRO A 141 13.40 2.04 -14.31
N SER A 142 13.45 1.85 -12.98
CA SER A 142 13.53 0.53 -12.36
C SER A 142 12.22 -0.25 -12.46
N GLU A 143 11.09 0.41 -12.69
CA GLU A 143 9.77 -0.22 -12.62
C GLU A 143 9.32 -0.76 -13.98
N THR A 144 8.32 -1.63 -13.96
CA THR A 144 7.57 -2.06 -15.15
C THR A 144 6.08 -2.02 -14.83
N LEU A 145 5.24 -1.82 -15.84
CA LEU A 145 3.78 -1.91 -15.70
C LEU A 145 3.26 -3.09 -16.51
N LEU A 146 2.33 -3.86 -15.95
CA LEU A 146 1.51 -4.80 -16.71
C LEU A 146 0.17 -4.13 -16.98
N MET A 147 -0.26 -4.11 -18.23
CA MET A 147 -1.47 -3.40 -18.64
C MET A 147 -2.36 -4.37 -19.38
N ARG A 148 -3.41 -4.86 -18.71
CA ARG A 148 -4.49 -5.56 -19.38
C ARG A 148 -5.27 -4.57 -20.22
N ILE A 149 -5.48 -4.90 -21.48
CA ILE A 149 -6.31 -4.11 -22.38
C ILE A 149 -7.47 -4.99 -22.81
N LYS A 150 -8.68 -4.53 -22.49
CA LYS A 150 -9.93 -5.23 -22.80
C LYS A 150 -10.88 -4.31 -23.55
N GLN A 151 -11.55 -4.84 -24.56
CA GLN A 151 -12.70 -4.17 -25.15
C GLN A 151 -13.92 -4.28 -24.21
N GLU A 152 -14.40 -3.15 -23.72
CA GLU A 152 -15.41 -3.10 -22.66
C GLU A 152 -16.84 -3.09 -23.17
N HIS A 153 -17.06 -2.36 -24.26
CA HIS A 153 -18.39 -2.13 -24.81
C HIS A 153 -18.35 -2.11 -26.34
N SER A 154 -19.53 -2.17 -26.96
CA SER A 154 -19.66 -2.04 -28.40
C SER A 154 -19.05 -0.73 -28.91
N GLU A 155 -18.40 -0.85 -30.07
CA GLU A 155 -17.78 0.28 -30.76
C GLU A 155 -18.81 1.26 -31.30
N GLU A 156 -18.40 2.52 -31.47
CA GLU A 156 -19.24 3.59 -31.98
C GLU A 156 -18.44 4.48 -32.94
N ASN A 157 -19.01 4.81 -34.10
CA ASN A 157 -18.45 5.76 -35.07
C ASN A 157 -16.95 5.54 -35.41
N SER A 158 -16.51 4.29 -35.49
CA SER A 158 -15.10 3.93 -35.75
C SER A 158 -14.92 3.39 -37.17
N THR A 159 -13.80 3.74 -37.81
CA THR A 159 -13.45 3.32 -39.18
C THR A 159 -12.34 2.27 -39.20
N ARG A 160 -11.60 2.15 -38.11
CA ARG A 160 -10.59 1.12 -37.86
C ARG A 160 -11.16 0.02 -36.98
N SER A 161 -10.50 -1.13 -36.94
CA SER A 161 -10.79 -2.14 -35.91
C SER A 161 -10.17 -1.75 -34.57
N PHE A 162 -10.66 -2.32 -33.47
CA PHE A 162 -10.04 -2.16 -32.14
C PHE A 162 -8.53 -2.46 -32.19
N ALA A 163 -8.14 -3.60 -32.77
CA ALA A 163 -6.74 -3.99 -32.91
C ALA A 163 -5.91 -2.98 -33.73
N ALA A 164 -6.43 -2.47 -34.85
CA ALA A 164 -5.73 -1.47 -35.67
C ALA A 164 -5.58 -0.12 -34.95
N THR A 165 -6.58 0.28 -34.15
CA THR A 165 -6.49 1.47 -33.30
C THR A 165 -5.48 1.28 -32.17
N PHE A 166 -5.45 0.11 -31.53
CA PHE A 166 -4.42 -0.20 -30.53
C PHE A 166 -3.01 -0.18 -31.15
N ASP A 167 -2.84 -0.76 -32.33
CA ASP A 167 -1.58 -0.71 -33.07
C ASP A 167 -1.12 0.71 -33.38
N TRP A 168 -2.05 1.60 -33.69
CA TRP A 168 -1.75 3.01 -33.87
C TRP A 168 -1.20 3.66 -32.60
N TYR A 169 -1.80 3.41 -31.43
CA TYR A 169 -1.23 3.85 -30.14
C TYR A 169 0.15 3.22 -29.90
N ARG A 170 0.27 1.91 -30.10
CA ARG A 170 1.51 1.14 -29.85
C ARG A 170 2.69 1.61 -30.71
N ASN A 171 2.41 2.07 -31.93
CA ASN A 171 3.42 2.53 -32.88
C ASN A 171 3.65 4.06 -32.86
N ALA A 172 2.88 4.81 -32.07
CA ALA A 172 3.13 6.23 -31.88
C ALA A 172 4.53 6.45 -31.28
N SER A 173 5.28 7.42 -31.82
CA SER A 173 6.66 7.70 -31.39
C SER A 173 6.77 8.00 -29.89
N ALA A 174 5.74 8.60 -29.30
CA ALA A 174 5.67 8.89 -27.86
C ALA A 174 5.68 7.64 -26.95
N TYR A 175 5.19 6.50 -27.46
CA TYR A 175 4.89 5.31 -26.65
C TYR A 175 5.66 4.06 -27.09
N SER A 176 6.04 3.98 -28.37
CA SER A 176 6.60 2.77 -28.99
C SER A 176 7.83 2.19 -28.29
N SER A 177 8.70 3.04 -27.71
CA SER A 177 9.87 2.60 -26.94
C SER A 177 9.54 2.06 -25.55
N PHE A 178 8.36 2.41 -25.02
CA PHE A 178 7.91 1.98 -23.70
C PHE A 178 7.08 0.70 -23.77
N ILE A 179 6.60 0.26 -24.93
CA ILE A 179 5.75 -0.93 -25.03
C ILE A 179 6.60 -2.17 -25.34
N TRP A 180 6.53 -3.17 -24.48
CA TRP A 180 7.11 -4.48 -24.72
C TRP A 180 6.36 -5.21 -25.83
N ARG A 181 7.11 -5.85 -26.74
CA ARG A 181 6.55 -6.41 -27.99
C ARG A 181 6.61 -7.94 -28.08
N GLN A 182 7.08 -8.62 -27.05
CA GLN A 182 7.11 -10.09 -27.02
C GLN A 182 5.89 -10.64 -26.30
N SER A 183 5.58 -11.92 -26.54
CA SER A 183 4.38 -12.60 -26.03
C SER A 183 4.65 -13.60 -24.91
N TYR A 184 5.91 -13.87 -24.56
CA TYR A 184 6.26 -14.69 -23.39
C TYR A 184 6.27 -13.85 -22.10
N ILE A 185 6.18 -14.54 -20.95
CA ILE A 185 6.33 -13.91 -19.64
C ILE A 185 7.82 -13.59 -19.40
N PRO A 186 8.22 -12.32 -19.35
CA PRO A 186 9.62 -11.92 -19.28
C PRO A 186 10.17 -11.96 -17.85
N SER A 187 11.49 -11.87 -17.74
CA SER A 187 12.17 -11.43 -16.52
C SER A 187 11.99 -9.93 -16.30
N LEU A 188 12.11 -9.48 -15.05
CA LEU A 188 11.96 -8.07 -14.68
C LEU A 188 12.97 -7.20 -15.43
N GLY A 189 14.23 -7.65 -15.56
CA GLY A 189 15.29 -6.92 -16.27
C GLY A 189 14.98 -6.61 -17.73
N GLU A 190 14.28 -7.50 -18.44
CA GLU A 190 13.91 -7.29 -19.86
C GLU A 190 12.88 -6.16 -20.06
N VAL A 191 12.09 -5.88 -19.01
CA VAL A 191 10.92 -5.00 -19.07
C VAL A 191 10.97 -3.81 -18.13
N ARG A 192 12.07 -3.59 -17.40
CA ARG A 192 12.27 -2.31 -16.71
C ARG A 192 12.14 -1.14 -17.69
N GLY A 193 11.42 -0.11 -17.26
CA GLY A 193 11.06 1.04 -18.08
C GLY A 193 10.00 0.76 -19.15
N LYS A 194 9.33 -0.41 -19.13
CA LYS A 194 8.35 -0.81 -20.15
C LYS A 194 6.97 -1.13 -19.59
N ILE A 195 6.00 -1.13 -20.49
CA ILE A 195 4.62 -1.58 -20.33
C ILE A 195 4.52 -2.93 -21.03
N VAL A 196 4.18 -3.97 -20.28
CA VAL A 196 3.87 -5.31 -20.75
C VAL A 196 2.37 -5.42 -20.96
N ILE A 197 1.94 -5.65 -22.20
CA ILE A 197 0.52 -5.79 -22.52
C ILE A 197 0.04 -7.17 -22.09
N LEU A 198 -1.06 -7.23 -21.35
CA LEU A 198 -1.85 -8.44 -21.15
C LEU A 198 -3.03 -8.35 -22.11
N ASP A 199 -3.02 -9.21 -23.13
CA ASP A 199 -3.83 -9.05 -24.34
C ASP A 199 -5.19 -9.74 -24.17
N ASP A 200 -6.24 -8.96 -23.92
CA ASP A 200 -7.62 -9.43 -23.66
C ASP A 200 -8.63 -8.87 -24.68
N PHE A 201 -8.29 -8.95 -25.96
CA PHE A 201 -9.21 -8.67 -27.05
C PHE A 201 -8.94 -9.56 -28.27
N SER A 202 -9.93 -9.63 -29.17
CA SER A 202 -9.85 -10.50 -30.34
C SER A 202 -8.75 -10.06 -31.31
N ASN A 203 -8.09 -11.04 -31.95
CA ASN A 203 -6.95 -10.83 -32.85
C ASN A 203 -5.72 -10.17 -32.18
N GLY A 204 -5.65 -10.23 -30.85
CA GLY A 204 -4.52 -9.77 -30.09
C GLY A 204 -3.27 -10.63 -30.27
N GLN A 205 -2.17 -10.02 -30.70
CA GLN A 205 -0.80 -10.58 -30.64
C GLN A 205 0.17 -9.53 -30.10
N TYR A 206 -0.29 -8.77 -29.10
CA TYR A 206 0.31 -7.52 -28.68
C TYR A 206 1.08 -7.60 -27.36
N GLY A 207 1.06 -8.77 -26.73
CA GLY A 207 1.78 -9.07 -25.50
C GLY A 207 1.48 -10.49 -25.03
N ILE A 208 1.40 -10.67 -23.72
CA ILE A 208 1.09 -11.96 -23.11
C ILE A 208 -0.42 -12.23 -23.31
N PRO A 209 -0.83 -13.33 -23.97
CA PRO A 209 -2.24 -13.62 -24.19
C PRO A 209 -2.97 -13.80 -22.85
N TRP A 210 -4.04 -13.06 -22.60
CA TRP A 210 -4.81 -13.15 -21.35
C TRP A 210 -5.32 -14.57 -21.07
N SER A 211 -5.75 -15.25 -22.12
CA SER A 211 -6.22 -16.64 -22.08
C SER A 211 -5.15 -17.68 -21.69
N SER A 212 -3.86 -17.31 -21.72
CA SER A 212 -2.77 -18.20 -21.29
C SER A 212 -2.50 -18.15 -19.78
N LEU A 213 -3.09 -17.19 -19.07
CA LEU A 213 -2.86 -16.97 -17.64
C LEU A 213 -3.73 -17.91 -16.80
N ASN A 214 -3.30 -18.16 -15.55
CA ASN A 214 -4.12 -18.88 -14.59
C ASN A 214 -5.02 -17.89 -13.84
N LEU A 215 -6.33 -17.91 -14.11
CA LEU A 215 -7.26 -16.86 -13.70
C LEU A 215 -8.26 -17.33 -12.64
N GLN A 216 -8.47 -16.50 -11.60
CA GLN A 216 -9.71 -16.47 -10.82
C GLN A 216 -10.39 -15.12 -11.02
N ASP A 217 -11.51 -15.11 -11.74
CA ASP A 217 -12.29 -13.89 -12.07
C ASP A 217 -13.80 -14.14 -11.94
N VAL A 218 -14.22 -14.79 -10.85
CA VAL A 218 -15.66 -14.92 -10.53
C VAL A 218 -16.14 -13.59 -9.97
N TRP A 219 -16.50 -12.68 -10.86
CA TRP A 219 -16.87 -11.29 -10.55
C TRP A 219 -18.30 -11.16 -10.01
N ASP A 220 -19.15 -12.17 -10.18
CA ASP A 220 -20.58 -12.21 -9.82
C ASP A 220 -20.87 -13.06 -8.57
N ALA A 221 -19.87 -13.21 -7.69
CA ALA A 221 -20.00 -13.98 -6.46
C ALA A 221 -21.22 -13.51 -5.62
N SER A 222 -21.92 -14.47 -5.01
CA SER A 222 -23.17 -14.16 -4.29
C SER A 222 -22.98 -13.29 -3.05
N ASN A 223 -21.85 -13.44 -2.35
CA ASN A 223 -21.50 -12.68 -1.15
C ASN A 223 -19.98 -12.64 -0.92
N PRO A 224 -19.47 -11.72 -0.07
CA PRO A 224 -18.03 -11.59 0.16
C PRO A 224 -17.35 -12.85 0.70
N GLY A 225 -18.06 -13.66 1.50
CA GLY A 225 -17.53 -14.91 2.03
C GLY A 225 -17.24 -15.95 0.94
N SER A 226 -18.18 -16.15 0.01
CA SER A 226 -17.97 -17.07 -1.12
C SER A 226 -16.87 -16.58 -2.07
N LYS A 227 -16.78 -15.26 -2.29
CA LYS A 227 -15.68 -14.67 -3.06
C LYS A 227 -14.33 -14.90 -2.38
N TRP A 228 -14.25 -14.72 -1.06
CA TRP A 228 -13.02 -14.96 -0.31
C TRP A 228 -12.51 -16.41 -0.46
N GLU A 229 -13.39 -17.41 -0.44
CA GLU A 229 -12.98 -18.80 -0.62
C GLU A 229 -12.30 -19.02 -1.99
N LEU A 230 -12.83 -18.41 -3.06
CA LEU A 230 -12.24 -18.46 -4.40
C LEU A 230 -10.87 -17.75 -4.43
N VAL A 231 -10.77 -16.59 -3.82
CA VAL A 231 -9.52 -15.83 -3.69
C VAL A 231 -8.46 -16.65 -2.93
N ARG A 232 -8.84 -17.27 -1.81
CA ARG A 232 -7.94 -18.09 -0.99
C ARG A 232 -7.45 -19.33 -1.73
N ASN A 233 -8.32 -19.98 -2.49
CA ASN A 233 -7.94 -21.13 -3.30
C ASN A 233 -6.92 -20.73 -4.38
N GLN A 234 -7.13 -19.59 -5.04
CA GLN A 234 -6.18 -19.07 -6.04
C GLN A 234 -4.85 -18.61 -5.41
N LEU A 235 -4.86 -18.04 -4.20
CA LEU A 235 -3.64 -17.76 -3.43
C LEU A 235 -2.86 -19.05 -3.14
N THR A 236 -3.54 -20.12 -2.74
CA THR A 236 -2.92 -21.42 -2.46
C THR A 236 -2.32 -22.01 -3.73
N ALA A 237 -3.06 -21.97 -4.84
CA ALA A 237 -2.58 -22.43 -6.15
C ALA A 237 -1.37 -21.63 -6.64
N SER A 238 -1.42 -20.30 -6.51
CA SER A 238 -0.30 -19.42 -6.84
C SER A 238 0.92 -19.70 -5.98
N ASN A 239 0.75 -19.98 -4.68
CA ASN A 239 1.89 -20.24 -3.79
C ASN A 239 2.61 -21.56 -4.08
N GLY A 240 1.86 -22.61 -4.44
CA GLY A 240 2.41 -23.94 -4.77
C GLY A 240 2.67 -24.19 -6.26
N GLY A 241 2.26 -23.28 -7.13
CA GLY A 241 2.25 -23.46 -8.59
C GLY A 241 3.63 -23.34 -9.26
N ALA A 242 3.66 -23.56 -10.58
CA ALA A 242 4.89 -23.44 -11.36
C ALA A 242 5.48 -22.02 -11.34
N PRO A 243 6.81 -21.84 -11.23
CA PRO A 243 7.46 -20.53 -11.12
C PRO A 243 7.38 -19.64 -12.37
N ASN A 244 7.08 -20.24 -13.53
CA ASN A 244 6.92 -19.56 -14.80
C ASN A 244 5.44 -19.37 -15.20
N ALA A 245 4.49 -19.84 -14.39
CA ALA A 245 3.07 -19.64 -14.63
C ALA A 245 2.61 -18.36 -13.91
N MET A 246 1.99 -17.45 -14.64
CA MET A 246 1.44 -16.22 -14.06
C MET A 246 0.01 -16.47 -13.61
N TYR A 247 -0.20 -16.31 -12.30
CA TYR A 247 -1.50 -16.41 -11.65
C TYR A 247 -2.08 -15.01 -11.47
N VAL A 248 -3.36 -14.85 -11.81
CA VAL A 248 -4.13 -13.63 -11.58
C VAL A 248 -5.33 -13.96 -10.71
N ASN A 249 -5.55 -13.13 -9.69
CA ASN A 249 -6.57 -13.33 -8.69
C ASN A 249 -7.35 -12.03 -8.49
N PHE A 250 -8.60 -11.99 -8.95
CA PHE A 250 -9.49 -10.86 -8.74
C PHE A 250 -10.13 -10.97 -7.36
N LEU A 251 -9.90 -9.96 -6.54
CA LEU A 251 -10.58 -9.74 -5.26
C LEU A 251 -11.91 -9.02 -5.47
N SER A 252 -12.00 -8.24 -6.55
CA SER A 252 -13.20 -7.53 -6.97
C SER A 252 -14.34 -8.49 -7.29
N ALA A 253 -15.55 -8.05 -6.93
CA ALA A 253 -16.80 -8.69 -7.28
C ALA A 253 -17.95 -7.71 -7.03
N SER A 254 -19.12 -8.04 -7.54
CA SER A 254 -20.36 -7.30 -7.31
C SER A 254 -21.53 -8.28 -7.35
N SER A 255 -22.61 -8.01 -6.62
CA SER A 255 -23.84 -8.79 -6.73
C SER A 255 -25.04 -7.86 -6.84
N PHE A 256 -25.69 -7.86 -8.00
CA PHE A 256 -26.65 -6.84 -8.47
C PHE A 256 -27.67 -6.32 -7.42
N PHE A 257 -28.08 -7.15 -6.45
CA PHE A 257 -29.07 -6.77 -5.43
C PHE A 257 -28.53 -6.55 -4.01
N TYR A 258 -27.33 -7.04 -3.67
CA TYR A 258 -26.95 -7.16 -2.25
C TYR A 258 -25.65 -6.48 -1.87
N TYR A 259 -24.62 -6.58 -2.72
CA TYR A 259 -23.28 -6.12 -2.37
C TYR A 259 -22.64 -5.41 -3.55
N ASN A 260 -22.34 -4.12 -3.40
CA ASN A 260 -21.62 -3.35 -4.40
C ASN A 260 -20.10 -3.66 -4.33
N PRO A 261 -19.30 -3.23 -5.32
CA PRO A 261 -17.84 -3.37 -5.32
C PRO A 261 -17.15 -2.96 -4.01
N SER A 262 -17.58 -1.85 -3.38
CA SER A 262 -17.02 -1.39 -2.11
C SER A 262 -17.34 -2.36 -0.95
N ASP A 263 -18.52 -2.98 -0.93
CA ASP A 263 -18.88 -3.97 0.11
C ASP A 263 -18.00 -5.22 0.02
N PHE A 264 -17.73 -5.70 -1.21
CA PHE A 264 -16.78 -6.78 -1.44
C PHE A 264 -15.37 -6.38 -1.04
N ALA A 265 -14.89 -5.22 -1.51
CA ALA A 265 -13.54 -4.73 -1.24
C ALA A 265 -13.26 -4.64 0.27
N GLN A 266 -14.18 -4.06 1.06
CA GLN A 266 -14.03 -3.94 2.50
C GLN A 266 -13.82 -5.29 3.21
N SER A 267 -14.50 -6.35 2.74
CA SER A 267 -14.44 -7.67 3.37
C SER A 267 -13.30 -8.54 2.81
N VAL A 268 -13.19 -8.63 1.48
CA VAL A 268 -12.25 -9.52 0.79
C VAL A 268 -10.82 -8.99 0.89
N ASN A 269 -10.60 -7.67 0.80
CA ASN A 269 -9.26 -7.10 1.01
C ASN A 269 -8.79 -7.31 2.44
N ALA A 270 -9.68 -7.14 3.43
CA ALA A 270 -9.36 -7.38 4.84
C ALA A 270 -9.02 -8.85 5.10
N SER A 271 -9.80 -9.77 4.54
CA SER A 271 -9.57 -11.22 4.65
C SER A 271 -8.25 -11.62 4.01
N THR A 272 -7.94 -11.05 2.85
CA THR A 272 -6.65 -11.23 2.16
C THR A 272 -5.50 -10.72 3.01
N LEU A 273 -5.56 -9.48 3.51
CA LEU A 273 -4.52 -8.90 4.35
C LEU A 273 -4.25 -9.78 5.59
N ASN A 274 -5.29 -10.23 6.27
CA ASN A 274 -5.17 -11.11 7.45
C ASN A 274 -4.52 -12.45 7.08
N TYR A 275 -4.94 -13.05 5.98
CA TYR A 275 -4.39 -14.32 5.50
C TYR A 275 -2.90 -14.20 5.13
N LEU A 276 -2.52 -13.08 4.50
CA LEU A 276 -1.13 -12.78 4.20
C LEU A 276 -0.32 -12.48 5.46
N ALA A 277 -0.86 -11.71 6.41
CA ALA A 277 -0.19 -11.36 7.66
C ALA A 277 0.09 -12.59 8.54
N ALA A 278 -0.77 -13.60 8.48
CA ALA A 278 -0.57 -14.90 9.13
C ALA A 278 0.51 -15.78 8.46
N GLY A 279 1.11 -15.35 7.35
CA GLY A 279 2.21 -16.07 6.69
C GLY A 279 1.78 -17.28 5.87
N ASN A 280 0.49 -17.43 5.56
CA ASN A 280 -0.05 -18.63 4.89
C ASN A 280 0.49 -18.85 3.47
N VAL A 281 0.90 -17.79 2.78
CA VAL A 281 1.49 -17.85 1.44
C VAL A 281 2.67 -16.88 1.36
N GLN A 282 3.59 -17.15 0.42
CA GLN A 282 4.74 -16.31 0.09
C GLN A 282 4.56 -15.63 -1.26
N ARG A 283 4.17 -16.38 -2.30
CA ARG A 283 3.88 -15.85 -3.64
C ARG A 283 2.37 -15.74 -3.84
N THR A 284 1.90 -14.54 -4.17
CA THR A 284 0.47 -14.29 -4.43
C THR A 284 0.12 -14.31 -5.92
N GLY A 285 1.09 -14.07 -6.80
CA GLY A 285 0.81 -13.70 -8.19
C GLY A 285 0.25 -12.28 -8.28
N VAL A 286 -0.49 -11.99 -9.35
CA VAL A 286 -1.19 -10.72 -9.55
C VAL A 286 -2.47 -10.70 -8.71
N MET A 287 -2.62 -9.65 -7.90
CA MET A 287 -3.80 -9.42 -7.06
C MET A 287 -4.56 -8.20 -7.58
N MET A 288 -5.69 -8.41 -8.27
CA MET A 288 -6.50 -7.34 -8.84
C MET A 288 -7.55 -6.90 -7.81
N MET A 289 -7.43 -5.66 -7.32
CA MET A 289 -8.18 -5.15 -6.18
C MET A 289 -9.09 -3.98 -6.55
N ASP A 290 -10.26 -3.91 -5.91
CA ASP A 290 -11.04 -2.67 -5.79
C ASP A 290 -10.62 -1.94 -4.52
N PHE A 291 -10.49 -0.62 -4.59
CA PHE A 291 -10.20 0.27 -3.47
C PHE A 291 -9.06 -0.23 -2.53
N PRO A 292 -7.86 -0.56 -3.04
CA PRO A 292 -6.82 -1.17 -2.22
C PRO A 292 -6.32 -0.23 -1.12
N GLY A 293 -6.31 -0.73 0.12
CA GLY A 293 -5.73 -0.02 1.27
C GLY A 293 -4.20 -0.12 1.35
N ALA A 294 -3.60 0.79 2.11
CA ALA A 294 -2.15 0.94 2.21
C ALA A 294 -1.43 -0.33 2.71
N ALA A 295 -1.94 -0.96 3.77
CA ALA A 295 -1.29 -2.14 4.36
C ALA A 295 -1.38 -3.38 3.46
N LEU A 296 -2.45 -3.52 2.66
CA LEU A 296 -2.55 -4.60 1.67
C LEU A 296 -1.52 -4.39 0.55
N ILE A 297 -1.39 -3.16 0.03
CA ILE A 297 -0.36 -2.83 -0.96
C ILE A 297 1.04 -3.09 -0.40
N ASP A 298 1.35 -2.57 0.80
CA ASP A 298 2.64 -2.79 1.48
C ASP A 298 2.95 -4.28 1.63
N THR A 299 1.96 -5.06 2.03
CA THR A 299 2.11 -6.51 2.23
C THR A 299 2.42 -7.23 0.92
N LEU A 300 1.82 -6.83 -0.20
CA LEU A 300 2.10 -7.41 -1.51
C LEU A 300 3.47 -6.98 -2.04
N VAL A 301 3.78 -5.68 -1.99
CA VAL A 301 5.05 -5.11 -2.44
C VAL A 301 6.24 -5.78 -1.74
N THR A 302 6.19 -5.85 -0.42
CA THR A 302 7.32 -6.32 0.42
C THR A 302 7.55 -7.83 0.38
N ARG A 303 6.69 -8.60 -0.30
CA ARG A 303 6.91 -10.04 -0.55
C ARG A 303 7.91 -10.32 -1.65
N ASN A 304 8.19 -9.32 -2.49
CA ASN A 304 9.05 -9.50 -3.65
C ASN A 304 10.54 -9.41 -3.32
N SER A 305 10.90 -8.75 -2.23
CA SER A 305 12.30 -8.66 -1.79
C SER A 305 12.36 -8.26 -0.32
N PRO A 306 13.24 -8.90 0.48
CA PRO A 306 13.43 -8.55 1.89
C PRO A 306 14.12 -7.19 2.06
N TYR A 307 14.65 -6.60 0.99
CA TYR A 307 15.31 -5.28 1.02
C TYR A 307 14.37 -4.12 0.76
N ILE A 308 13.11 -4.39 0.37
CA ILE A 308 12.12 -3.33 0.17
C ILE A 308 11.76 -2.73 1.54
N PRO A 309 11.94 -1.41 1.74
CA PRO A 309 11.56 -0.77 2.99
C PRO A 309 10.05 -0.78 3.20
N TYR A 310 9.61 -0.85 4.45
CA TYR A 310 8.19 -0.87 4.80
C TYR A 310 7.92 -0.23 6.14
N THR A 311 6.69 0.19 6.37
CA THR A 311 6.31 0.86 7.61
C THR A 311 5.71 -0.10 8.64
N LEU A 312 6.01 0.15 9.91
CA LEU A 312 5.28 -0.42 11.04
C LEU A 312 3.92 0.28 11.22
N PRO A 313 3.01 -0.27 12.03
CA PRO A 313 1.76 0.38 12.36
C PRO A 313 1.97 1.83 12.82
N LEU A 314 1.08 2.70 12.36
CA LEU A 314 1.02 4.09 12.77
C LEU A 314 0.54 4.19 14.22
N ARG A 315 1.20 5.03 15.03
CA ARG A 315 0.88 5.29 16.43
C ARG A 315 0.60 6.77 16.64
N GLY A 316 -0.44 7.09 17.42
CA GLY A 316 -0.91 8.46 17.66
C GLY A 316 -2.09 8.90 16.79
N GLY A 317 -2.42 10.19 16.82
CA GLY A 317 -3.57 10.79 16.15
C GLY A 317 -3.26 11.38 14.77
N SER A 318 -4.24 12.09 14.19
CA SER A 318 -4.13 12.71 12.85
C SER A 318 -3.66 14.18 12.87
N GLY A 319 -3.40 14.74 14.06
CA GLY A 319 -2.93 16.11 14.24
C GLY A 319 -1.53 16.37 13.65
N GLY A 320 -1.04 17.60 13.82
CA GLY A 320 0.29 18.01 13.38
C GLY A 320 0.47 18.09 11.86
N ALA A 321 1.65 18.58 11.44
CA ALA A 321 2.09 18.61 10.05
C ALA A 321 3.06 17.45 9.77
N PRO A 322 3.02 16.84 8.56
CA PRO A 322 3.91 15.74 8.21
C PRO A 322 5.38 16.19 8.18
N THR A 323 6.25 15.41 8.82
CA THR A 323 7.70 15.63 8.89
C THR A 323 8.40 14.27 9.06
N SER A 324 9.72 14.25 9.14
CA SER A 324 10.47 13.01 9.35
C SER A 324 11.75 13.22 10.16
N SER A 325 12.18 12.14 10.78
CA SER A 325 13.55 11.98 11.28
C SER A 325 14.16 10.79 10.56
N GLU A 326 15.28 10.99 9.87
CA GLU A 326 15.85 10.01 8.96
C GLU A 326 17.34 9.80 9.22
N CYS A 327 17.78 8.54 9.24
CA CYS A 327 19.20 8.22 9.19
C CYS A 327 19.75 8.46 7.77
N PRO A 328 20.97 8.99 7.64
CA PRO A 328 21.59 9.19 6.33
C PRO A 328 21.75 7.85 5.58
N PRO A 329 21.88 7.86 4.24
CA PRO A 329 22.13 6.66 3.47
C PRO A 329 23.29 5.84 4.02
N GLY A 330 23.10 4.53 4.19
CA GLY A 330 24.10 3.63 4.78
C GLY A 330 24.17 3.65 6.31
N ALA A 331 23.28 4.39 7.00
CA ALA A 331 23.18 4.40 8.45
C ALA A 331 21.86 3.77 8.96
N VAL A 332 21.89 3.30 10.19
CA VAL A 332 20.76 2.67 10.89
C VAL A 332 20.50 3.34 12.23
N ALA A 333 19.25 3.30 12.69
CA ALA A 333 18.91 3.82 14.00
C ALA A 333 19.47 2.93 15.11
N VAL A 334 20.15 3.54 16.07
CA VAL A 334 20.71 2.90 17.26
C VAL A 334 20.18 3.52 18.55
N GLY A 335 19.37 4.57 18.45
CA GLY A 335 18.83 5.28 19.59
C GLY A 335 17.81 6.34 19.18
N VAL A 336 17.25 7.00 20.19
CA VAL A 336 16.37 8.15 20.04
C VAL A 336 16.83 9.28 20.96
N HIS A 337 16.60 10.51 20.53
CA HIS A 337 16.79 11.71 21.32
C HIS A 337 15.61 12.66 21.13
N GLY A 338 15.37 13.52 22.11
CA GLY A 338 14.19 14.38 22.04
C GLY A 338 13.85 15.06 23.36
N ARG A 339 12.57 15.41 23.50
CA ARG A 339 12.00 16.00 24.71
C ARG A 339 10.68 15.32 25.03
N ALA A 340 10.44 15.08 26.31
CA ALA A 340 9.20 14.46 26.77
C ALA A 340 8.77 14.99 28.14
N GLY A 341 7.45 15.11 28.31
CA GLY A 341 6.75 15.35 29.57
C GLY A 341 5.63 14.33 29.75
N GLN A 342 4.38 14.78 29.77
CA GLN A 342 3.22 13.87 29.75
C GLN A 342 3.04 13.15 28.40
N TYR A 343 3.58 13.75 27.33
CA TYR A 343 3.62 13.22 25.97
C TYR A 343 5.03 13.32 25.42
N ILE A 344 5.28 12.75 24.25
CA ILE A 344 6.50 13.05 23.49
C ILE A 344 6.36 14.44 22.86
N ASP A 345 7.13 15.41 23.34
CA ASP A 345 7.14 16.78 22.81
C ASP A 345 7.96 16.85 21.51
N ARG A 346 9.11 16.16 21.47
CA ARG A 346 10.06 16.17 20.36
C ARG A 346 10.74 14.83 20.19
N LEU A 347 10.94 14.39 18.95
CA LEU A 347 11.56 13.08 18.65
C LEU A 347 12.49 13.13 17.44
N GLY A 348 13.68 12.58 17.61
CA GLY A 348 14.67 12.34 16.56
C GLY A 348 15.39 11.01 16.75
N LEU A 349 15.97 10.49 15.67
CA LEU A 349 16.78 9.27 15.67
C LEU A 349 18.25 9.60 15.99
N VAL A 350 18.89 8.71 16.74
CA VAL A 350 20.34 8.61 16.84
C VAL A 350 20.77 7.47 15.92
N CYS A 351 21.61 7.79 14.94
CA CYS A 351 22.01 6.87 13.88
C CYS A 351 23.50 6.55 13.95
N ARG A 352 23.88 5.39 13.40
CA ARG A 352 25.28 5.05 13.13
C ARG A 352 25.44 4.50 11.72
N TYR A 353 26.50 4.91 11.03
CA TYR A 353 26.87 4.32 9.75
C TYR A 353 27.19 2.83 9.89
N VAL A 354 26.89 2.03 8.86
CA VAL A 354 27.27 0.62 8.82
C VAL A 354 28.48 0.46 7.93
N ASN A 355 29.57 -0.04 8.51
CA ASN A 355 30.82 -0.31 7.81
C ASN A 355 30.68 -1.57 6.94
N SER A 356 31.60 -1.77 6.00
CA SER A 356 31.60 -2.93 5.09
C SER A 356 31.71 -4.28 5.81
N ASP A 357 32.25 -4.30 7.03
CA ASP A 357 32.34 -5.49 7.89
C ASP A 357 31.08 -5.71 8.76
N GLY A 358 30.05 -4.88 8.58
CA GLY A 358 28.81 -4.90 9.36
C GLY A 358 28.91 -4.25 10.73
N SER A 359 30.07 -3.72 11.11
CA SER A 359 30.22 -2.98 12.37
C SER A 359 29.59 -1.58 12.28
N LEU A 360 29.21 -1.03 13.44
CA LEU A 360 28.66 0.32 13.52
C LEU A 360 29.80 1.35 13.61
N GLY A 361 29.76 2.36 12.75
CA GLY A 361 30.72 3.45 12.61
C GLY A 361 30.36 4.69 13.44
N SER A 362 30.58 5.88 12.88
CA SER A 362 30.36 7.17 13.57
C SER A 362 28.88 7.47 13.83
N TYR A 363 28.62 8.25 14.88
CA TYR A 363 27.29 8.72 15.23
C TYR A 363 26.81 9.85 14.30
N HIS A 364 25.51 9.87 14.06
CA HIS A 364 24.80 10.97 13.42
C HIS A 364 23.46 11.20 14.14
N TYR A 365 23.21 12.42 14.58
CA TYR A 365 21.93 12.79 15.21
C TYR A 365 21.02 13.36 14.13
N ALA A 366 19.99 12.60 13.76
CA ALA A 366 18.98 13.06 12.84
C ALA A 366 18.17 14.21 13.47
N SER A 367 17.64 15.10 12.64
CA SER A 367 16.84 16.23 13.09
C SER A 367 15.64 15.78 13.93
N ALA A 368 15.55 16.26 15.18
CA ALA A 368 14.42 15.98 16.05
C ALA A 368 13.26 16.94 15.75
N GLN A 369 12.05 16.37 15.60
CA GLN A 369 10.82 17.07 15.18
C GLN A 369 9.84 17.19 16.35
N GLY A 370 9.13 18.32 16.45
CA GLY A 370 8.20 18.62 17.55
C GLY A 370 8.53 19.91 18.30
N GLY A 371 7.93 20.10 19.47
CA GLY A 371 8.03 21.34 20.26
C GLY A 371 9.15 21.35 21.30
N ASP A 372 9.27 22.46 22.03
CA ASP A 372 10.31 22.68 23.04
C ASP A 372 9.88 22.37 24.48
N GLY A 373 8.67 21.79 24.65
CA GLY A 373 8.14 21.37 25.95
C GLY A 373 8.93 20.21 26.58
N GLY A 374 8.56 19.85 27.81
CA GLY A 374 9.14 18.70 28.52
C GLY A 374 10.63 18.79 28.82
N SER A 375 11.19 17.65 29.25
CA SER A 375 12.61 17.50 29.59
C SER A 375 13.34 16.75 28.49
N TYR A 376 14.60 17.10 28.27
CA TYR A 376 15.46 16.42 27.29
C TYR A 376 15.68 14.95 27.67
N PHE A 377 15.70 14.08 26.66
CA PHE A 377 16.13 12.69 26.80
C PHE A 377 17.00 12.28 25.60
N GLU A 378 17.92 11.36 25.88
CA GLU A 378 18.64 10.59 24.87
C GLU A 378 18.82 9.17 25.37
N ARG A 379 18.52 8.19 24.52
CA ARG A 379 18.72 6.77 24.82
C ARG A 379 19.23 6.06 23.58
N THR A 380 20.25 5.25 23.76
CA THR A 380 20.77 4.35 22.73
C THR A 380 20.61 2.91 23.16
N CYS A 381 20.47 2.02 22.19
CA CYS A 381 20.63 0.60 22.41
C CYS A 381 22.04 0.29 22.96
N PHE A 382 22.20 -0.89 23.56
CA PHE A 382 23.52 -1.36 24.00
C PHE A 382 24.51 -1.48 22.82
N SER A 383 25.81 -1.52 23.13
CA SER A 383 26.86 -1.59 22.12
C SER A 383 26.63 -2.73 21.11
N GLY A 384 26.67 -2.38 19.83
CA GLY A 384 26.45 -3.30 18.71
C GLY A 384 24.98 -3.66 18.42
N MET A 385 24.02 -3.05 19.13
CA MET A 385 22.59 -3.22 18.86
C MET A 385 22.02 -2.05 18.05
N VAL A 386 20.96 -2.35 17.31
CA VAL A 386 20.19 -1.41 16.49
C VAL A 386 18.74 -1.41 16.94
N ILE A 387 17.99 -0.36 16.61
CA ILE A 387 16.54 -0.32 16.84
C ILE A 387 15.85 -1.25 15.83
N VAL A 388 15.16 -2.25 16.36
CA VAL A 388 14.37 -3.22 15.58
C VAL A 388 12.86 -3.06 15.81
N GLY A 389 12.46 -2.00 16.50
CA GLY A 389 11.06 -1.71 16.77
C GLY A 389 10.88 -0.72 17.92
N PHE A 390 9.62 -0.46 18.25
CA PHE A 390 9.24 0.41 19.35
C PHE A 390 8.13 -0.23 20.17
N HIS A 391 8.13 0.03 21.47
CA HIS A 391 6.97 -0.18 22.33
C HIS A 391 6.61 1.12 23.02
N GLY A 392 5.43 1.19 23.59
CA GLY A 392 5.02 2.40 24.27
C GLY A 392 3.53 2.50 24.42
N ARG A 393 3.04 3.75 24.43
CA ARG A 393 1.64 4.06 24.58
C ARG A 393 1.24 5.18 23.64
N SER A 394 0.06 5.08 23.05
CA SER A 394 -0.45 6.10 22.14
C SER A 394 -1.97 6.23 22.20
N GLY A 395 -2.46 7.44 21.98
CA GLY A 395 -3.86 7.80 21.82
C GLY A 395 -3.98 8.88 20.73
N ALA A 396 -4.46 10.07 21.11
CA ALA A 396 -4.46 11.23 20.20
C ALA A 396 -3.04 11.75 19.87
N TYR A 397 -2.07 11.41 20.71
CA TYR A 397 -0.64 11.71 20.55
C TYR A 397 0.18 10.45 20.81
N VAL A 398 1.50 10.54 20.62
CA VAL A 398 2.43 9.55 21.18
C VAL A 398 2.64 9.87 22.67
N ASP A 399 1.96 9.13 23.54
CA ASP A 399 2.00 9.33 25.00
C ASP A 399 3.35 8.93 25.59
N GLY A 400 3.85 7.76 25.22
CA GLY A 400 5.15 7.29 25.69
C GLY A 400 5.84 6.34 24.72
N LEU A 401 7.17 6.34 24.75
CA LEU A 401 8.02 5.67 23.76
C LEU A 401 9.22 4.98 24.39
N GLY A 402 9.40 3.71 24.05
CA GLY A 402 10.56 2.89 24.34
C GLY A 402 11.00 2.14 23.08
N MET A 403 12.20 1.57 23.12
CA MET A 403 12.84 0.94 21.97
C MET A 403 12.94 -0.56 22.16
N HIS A 404 12.72 -1.29 21.07
CA HIS A 404 13.20 -2.66 20.93
C HIS A 404 14.56 -2.63 20.25
N CYS A 405 15.55 -3.18 20.93
CA CYS A 405 16.93 -3.22 20.49
C CYS A 405 17.33 -4.67 20.22
N ALA A 406 18.10 -4.93 19.17
CA ALA A 406 18.67 -6.25 18.94
C ALA A 406 20.01 -6.17 18.24
N ARG A 407 20.83 -7.20 18.40
CA ARG A 407 22.05 -7.36 17.61
C ARG A 407 21.67 -7.83 16.20
N PRO A 408 22.16 -7.21 15.12
CA PRO A 408 21.79 -7.60 13.76
C PRO A 408 21.94 -9.11 13.47
N ALA A 409 23.04 -9.71 13.94
CA ALA A 409 23.32 -11.13 13.73
C ALA A 409 22.25 -12.07 14.35
N THR A 410 21.78 -11.80 15.57
CA THR A 410 20.74 -12.61 16.23
C THR A 410 19.35 -12.24 15.74
N TRP A 411 19.14 -10.98 15.40
CA TRP A 411 17.86 -10.51 14.88
C TRP A 411 17.51 -11.10 13.52
N ASN A 412 18.51 -11.34 12.67
CA ASN A 412 18.34 -12.03 11.39
C ASN A 412 17.65 -13.40 11.53
N ILE A 413 17.84 -14.08 12.66
CA ILE A 413 17.23 -15.39 12.96
C ILE A 413 16.06 -15.30 13.95
N GLY A 414 15.60 -14.09 14.29
CA GLY A 414 14.41 -13.85 15.12
C GLY A 414 14.63 -13.93 16.63
N TYR A 415 15.88 -13.82 17.11
CA TYR A 415 16.22 -13.92 18.52
C TYR A 415 16.91 -12.65 19.06
N GLY A 416 16.90 -12.50 20.39
CA GLY A 416 17.71 -11.51 21.10
C GLY A 416 17.19 -10.08 21.00
N VAL A 417 15.86 -9.92 20.99
CA VAL A 417 15.22 -8.61 21.15
C VAL A 417 15.21 -8.25 22.62
N ASP A 418 15.80 -7.11 22.95
CA ASP A 418 15.79 -6.48 24.26
C ASP A 418 14.85 -5.27 24.23
N SER A 419 13.82 -5.31 25.07
CA SER A 419 12.91 -4.20 25.24
C SER A 419 13.43 -3.30 26.35
N SER A 420 13.74 -2.05 26.01
CA SER A 420 14.13 -1.04 27.00
C SER A 420 13.06 -0.95 28.10
N PRO A 421 13.37 -1.19 29.39
CA PRO A 421 12.41 -0.95 30.47
C PRO A 421 12.09 0.54 30.62
N TRP A 422 12.89 1.41 30.03
CA TRP A 422 12.68 2.84 30.00
C TRP A 422 11.64 3.24 28.95
N LEU A 423 10.78 4.18 29.33
CA LEU A 423 9.82 4.89 28.49
C LEU A 423 10.05 6.39 28.65
N ALA A 424 10.23 7.13 27.55
CA ALA A 424 9.99 8.57 27.52
C ALA A 424 8.49 8.84 27.54
N GLY A 425 8.08 9.98 28.10
CA GLY A 425 6.67 10.41 28.09
C GLY A 425 5.85 9.89 29.27
N GLY A 426 4.53 9.87 29.10
CA GLY A 426 3.55 9.54 30.13
C GLY A 426 2.87 8.18 29.98
N ASN A 427 1.92 7.93 30.88
CA ASN A 427 1.18 6.67 31.01
C ASN A 427 -0.20 6.68 30.32
N GLY A 428 -0.51 7.70 29.52
CA GLY A 428 -1.77 7.82 28.78
C GLY A 428 -1.92 6.81 27.63
N GLY A 429 -3.03 6.85 26.91
CA GLY A 429 -3.24 6.05 25.69
C GLY A 429 -3.28 4.52 25.90
N ALA A 430 -3.33 3.79 24.78
CA ALA A 430 -3.27 2.33 24.73
C ALA A 430 -1.84 1.86 24.51
N SER A 431 -1.46 0.73 25.13
CA SER A 431 -0.12 0.15 24.94
C SER A 431 0.05 -0.43 23.54
N PHE A 432 1.25 -0.30 22.98
CA PHE A 432 1.65 -0.96 21.74
C PHE A 432 3.05 -1.57 21.86
N SER A 433 3.34 -2.53 20.99
CA SER A 433 4.66 -3.14 20.82
C SER A 433 4.77 -3.62 19.39
N ASP A 434 5.63 -2.95 18.61
CA ASP A 434 5.82 -3.19 17.19
C ASP A 434 7.26 -3.54 16.90
N LEU A 435 7.46 -4.62 16.17
CA LEU A 435 8.77 -5.08 15.72
C LEU A 435 8.83 -5.03 14.20
N CYS A 436 10.01 -4.69 13.68
CA CYS A 436 10.37 -5.01 12.32
C CYS A 436 10.30 -6.54 12.09
N ARG A 437 10.40 -6.96 10.83
CA ARG A 437 10.60 -8.34 10.43
C ARG A 437 12.05 -8.69 10.75
N ASN A 438 12.30 -9.97 11.03
CA ASN A 438 13.64 -10.48 11.32
C ASN A 438 14.64 -9.98 10.27
N GLY A 439 15.73 -9.38 10.77
CA GLY A 439 16.80 -8.81 9.94
C GLY A 439 16.55 -7.42 9.35
N SER A 440 15.39 -6.81 9.59
CA SER A 440 15.12 -5.40 9.27
C SER A 440 15.27 -4.52 10.50
N MET A 441 15.72 -3.28 10.32
CA MET A 441 15.86 -2.29 11.40
C MET A 441 15.27 -0.96 10.99
N VAL A 442 15.00 -0.12 11.99
CA VAL A 442 14.47 1.22 11.77
C VAL A 442 15.55 2.10 11.12
N THR A 443 15.19 2.75 10.02
CA THR A 443 16.07 3.72 9.33
C THR A 443 15.45 5.12 9.27
N ARG A 444 14.13 5.22 9.42
CA ARG A 444 13.40 6.49 9.38
C ARG A 444 12.17 6.43 10.28
N LEU A 445 11.79 7.58 10.83
CA LEU A 445 10.48 7.84 11.42
C LEU A 445 9.73 8.83 10.53
N ARG A 446 8.57 8.43 10.01
CA ARG A 446 7.57 9.38 9.51
C ARG A 446 6.80 9.91 10.72
N LEU A 447 6.75 11.22 10.86
CA LEU A 447 6.16 11.88 12.01
C LEU A 447 5.08 12.85 11.55
N ARG A 448 4.13 13.14 12.44
CA ARG A 448 3.33 14.35 12.36
C ARG A 448 3.50 15.10 13.67
N THR A 449 3.86 16.37 13.57
CA THR A 449 4.20 17.14 14.76
C THR A 449 3.69 18.57 14.68
N TRP A 450 3.44 19.16 15.85
CA TRP A 450 3.43 20.60 16.05
C TRP A 450 4.15 20.95 17.36
N SER A 451 3.43 21.31 18.41
CA SER A 451 3.99 21.44 19.77
C SER A 451 4.30 20.10 20.42
N LEU A 452 3.67 19.01 19.94
CA LEU A 452 3.87 17.63 20.38
C LEU A 452 4.11 16.72 19.16
N VAL A 453 4.48 15.46 19.42
CA VAL A 453 4.46 14.40 18.42
C VAL A 453 3.06 13.77 18.40
N ASP A 454 2.24 14.22 17.45
CA ASP A 454 0.90 13.70 17.20
C ASP A 454 0.93 12.26 16.70
N GLN A 455 1.88 11.94 15.83
CA GLN A 455 1.93 10.67 15.12
C GLN A 455 3.36 10.20 14.88
N MET A 456 3.59 8.89 15.01
CA MET A 456 4.82 8.22 14.62
C MET A 456 4.51 6.97 13.80
N GLN A 457 5.24 6.81 12.69
CA GLN A 457 5.24 5.61 11.89
C GLN A 457 6.69 5.23 11.52
N PRO A 458 7.26 4.21 12.19
CA PRO A 458 8.60 3.73 11.86
C PRO A 458 8.65 3.10 10.47
N LEU A 459 9.76 3.34 9.76
CA LEU A 459 10.10 2.67 8.51
C LEU A 459 11.28 1.73 8.77
N CYS A 460 11.03 0.44 8.53
CA CYS A 460 11.99 -0.64 8.62
C CYS A 460 12.60 -0.92 7.25
N ALA A 461 13.90 -1.18 7.21
CA ALA A 461 14.60 -1.65 6.03
C ALA A 461 15.66 -2.68 6.43
N ARG A 462 15.97 -3.59 5.50
CA ARG A 462 17.16 -4.44 5.58
C ARG A 462 18.29 -3.76 4.81
N LEU A 463 19.46 -3.67 5.41
CA LEU A 463 20.65 -3.21 4.69
C LEU A 463 21.17 -4.33 3.79
N GLN A 464 21.67 -3.93 2.63
CA GLN A 464 22.29 -4.82 1.65
C GLN A 464 23.70 -5.22 2.06
#